data_AF-A0A6I5CT00-F1
#
_entry.id   AF-A0A6I5CT00-F1
#
_cell.length_a   1.000
_cell.length_b   1.000
_cell.length_c   1.000
_cell.angle_alpha   90.00
_cell.angle_beta   90.00
_cell.angle_gamma   90.00
#
_symmetry.space_group_name_H-M   'P 1'
#
loop_
_entity.id
_entity.type
_entity.pdbx_description
1 polymer ?
#
loop_
_entity_poly.entity_id
_entity_poly.type
_entity_poly.pdbx_seq_one_letter_code
_entity_poly.pdbx_strand_id
1 'polypeptide(L)' 'MPSMNELVRQHTALDDSDLEWLHLLVSEWQLLSDLSFADLVLWVPTLDGTRYVSVAQMRPNTGP' A
#
# COMPACT_ATOMS: atom_id res chain seq x y z
N MET A 1 -13.69 3.48 -6.09
CA MET A 1 -12.46 3.47 -5.27
C MET A 1 -11.31 3.65 -6.24
N PRO A 2 -10.48 4.69 -6.11
CA PRO A 2 -9.31 4.84 -6.96
C PRO A 2 -8.36 3.65 -6.76
N SER A 3 -7.77 3.19 -7.85
CA SER A 3 -6.73 2.16 -7.82
C SER A 3 -5.44 2.70 -7.18
N MET A 4 -4.61 1.81 -6.65
CA MET A 4 -3.28 2.16 -6.15
C MET A 4 -2.46 2.94 -7.19
N ASN A 5 -2.53 2.53 -8.46
CA ASN A 5 -1.85 3.23 -9.57
C ASN A 5 -2.31 4.68 -9.72
N GLU A 6 -3.62 4.94 -9.65
CA GLU A 6 -4.15 6.30 -9.76
C GLU A 6 -3.69 7.16 -8.59
N LEU A 7 -3.74 6.63 -7.36
CA LEU A 7 -3.30 7.36 -6.17
C LEU A 7 -1.81 7.70 -6.21
N VAL A 8 -0.97 6.73 -6.60
CA VAL A 8 0.48 6.91 -6.69
C VAL A 8 0.80 7.95 -7.76
N ARG A 9 0.27 7.81 -8.98
CA ARG A 9 0.54 8.74 -10.09
C ARG A 9 0.06 10.16 -9.83
N GLN A 10 -0.99 10.35 -9.03
CA GLN A 10 -1.55 11.67 -8.74
C GLN A 10 -0.86 12.38 -7.57
N HIS A 11 -0.28 11.63 -6.63
CA HIS A 11 0.11 12.19 -5.34
C HIS A 11 1.58 12.01 -4.96
N THR A 12 2.34 11.15 -5.65
CA THR A 12 3.71 10.80 -5.24
C THR A 12 4.73 11.00 -6.37
N ALA A 13 6.02 10.94 -6.01
CA ALA A 13 7.14 10.98 -6.95
C ALA A 13 7.67 9.57 -7.31
N LEU A 14 6.89 8.52 -7.01
CA LEU A 14 7.31 7.13 -7.25
C LEU A 14 7.28 6.81 -8.75
N ASP A 15 8.31 6.11 -9.21
CA ASP A 15 8.43 5.73 -10.61
C ASP A 15 7.73 4.38 -10.90
N ASP A 16 7.81 3.93 -12.16
CA ASP A 16 7.16 2.68 -12.56
C ASP A 16 7.82 1.45 -11.91
N SER A 17 9.11 1.51 -11.53
CA SER A 17 9.80 0.42 -10.82
C SER A 17 9.35 0.35 -9.37
N ASP A 18 9.19 1.50 -8.72
CA ASP A 18 8.60 1.58 -7.38
C ASP A 18 7.17 1.00 -7.37
N LEU A 19 6.37 1.34 -8.38
CA LEU A 19 5.01 0.81 -8.53
C LEU A 19 5.00 -0.71 -8.67
N GLU A 20 5.91 -1.29 -9.44
CA GLU A 20 6.04 -2.74 -9.58
C GLU A 20 6.32 -3.40 -8.21
N TRP A 21 7.23 -2.84 -7.42
CA TRP A 21 7.49 -3.32 -6.06
C TRP A 21 6.29 -3.20 -5.14
N LEU A 22 5.53 -2.10 -5.21
CA LEU A 22 4.30 -1.95 -4.43
C LEU A 22 3.25 -3.01 -4.82
N HIS A 23 3.13 -3.34 -6.11
CA HIS A 23 2.25 -4.41 -6.56
C HIS A 23 2.69 -5.77 -6.03
N LEU A 24 3.98 -6.07 -6.06
CA LEU A 24 4.50 -7.33 -5.50
C LEU A 24 4.20 -7.43 -4.00
N LEU A 25 4.45 -6.35 -3.25
CA LEU A 25 4.15 -6.30 -1.82
C LEU A 25 2.66 -6.54 -1.53
N VAL A 26 1.78 -5.80 -2.21
CA VAL A 26 0.33 -5.87 -1.96
C VAL A 26 -0.27 -7.21 -2.44
N SER A 27 0.38 -7.90 -3.38
CA SER A 27 -0.11 -9.19 -3.89
C SER A 27 -0.02 -10.31 -2.86
N GLU A 28 0.96 -10.28 -1.94
CA GLU A 28 1.23 -11.41 -1.03
C GLU A 28 1.16 -11.05 0.47
N TRP A 29 0.87 -9.80 0.82
CA TRP A 29 0.83 -9.36 2.23
C TRP A 29 -0.38 -9.84 3.06
N GLN A 30 -1.27 -10.67 2.50
CA GLN A 30 -2.32 -11.32 3.29
C GLN A 30 -1.73 -12.19 4.40
N LEU A 31 -0.71 -13.01 4.05
CA LEU A 31 -0.03 -13.86 5.03
C LEU A 31 0.58 -13.04 6.15
N LEU A 32 1.13 -11.86 5.82
CA LEU A 32 1.69 -10.94 6.81
C LEU A 32 0.62 -10.40 7.76
N SER A 33 -0.54 -10.01 7.22
CA SER A 33 -1.69 -9.55 8.03
C SER A 33 -2.20 -10.67 8.94
N ASP A 34 -2.34 -11.89 8.41
CA ASP A 34 -2.81 -13.06 9.18
C ASP A 34 -1.84 -13.44 10.31
N LEU A 35 -0.54 -13.53 10.02
CA LEU A 35 0.48 -13.88 11.03
C LEU A 35 0.67 -12.81 12.10
N SER A 36 0.37 -11.54 11.78
CA SER A 36 0.42 -10.43 12.73
C SER A 36 -0.90 -10.21 13.48
N PHE A 37 -1.98 -10.87 13.09
CA PHE A 37 -3.34 -10.64 13.60
C PHE A 37 -3.73 -9.15 13.54
N ALA A 38 -3.26 -8.43 12.52
CA ALA A 38 -3.37 -6.98 12.45
C ALA A 38 -3.78 -6.47 11.07
N ASP A 39 -4.53 -5.38 11.07
CA ASP A 39 -4.80 -4.58 9.87
C ASP A 39 -3.52 -3.88 9.41
N LEU A 40 -3.22 -3.97 8.12
CA LEU A 40 -2.08 -3.31 7.50
C LEU A 40 -2.55 -2.17 6.60
N VAL A 41 -1.86 -1.03 6.66
CA VAL A 41 -2.11 0.12 5.80
C VAL A 41 -0.80 0.57 5.17
N LEU A 42 -0.76 0.65 3.84
CA LEU A 42 0.40 1.12 3.08
C LEU A 42 0.32 2.62 2.86
N TRP A 43 1.27 3.34 3.46
CA TRP A 43 1.44 4.78 3.30
C TRP A 43 2.67 5.08 2.44
N VAL A 44 2.50 5.97 1.47
CA VAL A 44 3.59 6.46 0.60
C VAL A 44 3.70 7.98 0.72
N PRO A 45 4.92 8.55 0.67
CA PRO A 45 5.11 9.98 0.78
C PRO A 45 4.52 10.71 -0.42
N THR A 46 4.00 11.92 -0.19
CA THR A 46 3.53 12.80 -1.26
C THR A 46 4.70 13.38 -2.06
N LEU A 47 4.42 13.97 -3.23
CA LEU A 47 5.41 14.60 -4.12
C LEU A 47 6.38 15.56 -3.42
N ASP A 48 5.90 16.31 -2.43
CA ASP A 48 6.68 17.28 -1.65
C ASP A 48 7.41 16.66 -0.44
N GLY A 49 7.18 15.36 -0.17
CA GLY A 49 7.74 14.63 0.96
C GLY A 49 7.24 15.08 2.34
N THR A 50 6.22 15.95 2.41
CA THR A 50 5.76 16.52 3.70
C THR A 50 4.58 15.79 4.30
N ARG A 51 3.88 14.97 3.50
CA ARG A 51 2.69 14.21 3.89
C ARG A 51 2.77 12.78 3.36
N TYR A 52 1.80 11.98 3.76
CA TYR A 52 1.62 10.62 3.29
C TYR A 52 0.21 10.42 2.76
N VAL A 53 0.07 9.57 1.76
CA VAL A 53 -1.21 9.09 1.24
C VAL A 53 -1.29 7.58 1.41
N SER A 54 -2.45 7.10 1.88
CA SER A 54 -2.73 5.67 2.00
C SER A 54 -3.13 5.13 0.63
N VAL A 55 -2.42 4.12 0.14
CA VAL A 55 -2.60 3.58 -1.22
C VAL A 55 -3.10 2.15 -1.27
N ALA A 56 -3.01 1.41 -0.16
CA ALA A 56 -3.58 0.08 -0.02
C ALA A 56 -3.86 -0.23 1.46
N GLN A 57 -4.79 -1.15 1.70
CA GLN A 57 -5.08 -1.69 3.03
C GLN A 57 -5.34 -3.20 2.94
N MET A 58 -5.01 -3.93 4.00
CA MET A 58 -5.29 -5.35 4.14
C MET A 58 -5.80 -5.65 5.54
N ARG A 59 -6.77 -6.56 5.64
CA ARG A 59 -7.29 -7.06 6.90
C ARG A 59 -6.98 -8.55 7.04
N PRO A 60 -6.74 -9.05 8.24
CA PRO A 60 -6.49 -10.47 8.44
C PRO A 60 -7.76 -11.27 8.15
N ASN A 61 -7.62 -12.40 7.47
CA ASN A 61 -8.71 -13.35 7.21
C ASN A 61 -8.97 -14.24 8.44
N THR A 62 -7.96 -14.43 9.28
CA THR A 62 -8.09 -15.08 10.58
C THR A 62 -8.52 -14.06 11.64
N GLY A 63 -9.77 -14.18 12.11
CA GLY A 63 -10.25 -13.44 13.28
C GLY A 63 -9.76 -14.08 14.60
N PRO A 64 -9.80 -13.35 15.73
CA PRO A 64 -9.39 -13.86 17.04
C PRO A 64 -10.23 -15.05 17.52
#